data_AF-A0A952KJF1-F1
#
_entry.id   AF-A0A952KJF1-F1
#
_cell.length_a   1.000
_cell.length_b   1.000
_cell.length_c   1.000
_cell.angle_alpha   90.00
_cell.angle_beta   90.00
_cell.angle_gamma   90.00
#
_symmetry.space_group_name_H-M   'P 1'
#
loop_
_entity.id
_entity.type
_entity.pdbx_description
1 polymer ?
#
loop_
_entity_poly.entity_id
_entity_poly.type
_entity_poly.pdbx_seq_one_letter_code
_entity_poly.pdbx_strand_id
1 'polypeptide(L)'
;MPDRQTGGCSVTQTLNGTPGNDILTGTDPGNPGNPDGIDIINGGDGNDTLTGLGGNDTISGGLGADVLNGGAGFDTLSFANATGGVWVNINGGAFGGEAVGDTMTGFEAIIGSPTATSSTAAPPARP
;
A
#
# COMPACT_ATOMS: atom_id res chain seq x y z
N MET A 1 11.36 33.31 -20.97
CA MET A 1 11.04 31.96 -21.47
C MET A 1 10.81 31.08 -20.24
N PRO A 2 9.68 30.37 -20.10
CA PRO A 2 9.51 29.44 -18.99
C PRO A 2 10.46 28.27 -19.18
N ASP A 3 11.14 27.90 -18.09
CA ASP A 3 12.06 26.77 -18.01
C ASP A 3 11.34 25.47 -18.37
N ARG A 4 11.89 24.77 -19.36
CA ARG A 4 11.44 23.46 -19.81
C ARG A 4 12.23 22.45 -18.97
N GLN A 5 11.63 21.94 -17.89
CA GLN A 5 12.14 20.75 -17.19
C GLN A 5 12.02 19.51 -18.08
N THR A 6 12.81 19.43 -19.15
CA THR A 6 13.08 18.19 -19.91
C THR A 6 14.24 17.44 -19.28
N GLY A 7 14.13 17.10 -18.00
CA GLY A 7 15.08 16.26 -17.28
C GLY A 7 14.34 15.21 -16.48
N GLY A 8 14.71 13.94 -16.66
CA GLY A 8 14.08 12.76 -16.05
C GLY A 8 13.83 12.87 -14.55
N CYS A 9 12.60 13.22 -14.20
CA CYS A 9 12.12 13.25 -12.84
C CYS A 9 11.31 11.96 -12.67
N SER A 10 11.94 10.97 -12.05
CA SER A 10 11.19 9.90 -11.40
C SER A 10 10.42 10.56 -10.27
N VAL A 11 9.14 10.89 -10.50
CA VAL A 11 8.31 11.62 -9.55
C VAL A 11 7.44 10.60 -8.85
N THR A 12 7.79 10.26 -7.61
CA THR A 12 6.85 9.54 -6.77
C THR A 12 5.70 10.47 -6.41
N GLN A 13 4.46 10.08 -6.74
CA GLN A 13 3.28 10.79 -6.23
C GLN A 13 3.01 10.36 -4.79
N THR A 14 2.43 11.24 -3.97
CA THR A 14 1.93 10.84 -2.66
C THR A 14 0.45 11.19 -2.53
N LEU A 15 -0.37 10.17 -2.27
CA LEU A 15 -1.78 10.28 -1.98
C LEU A 15 -1.98 9.97 -0.50
N ASN A 16 -2.50 10.93 0.24
CA ASN A 16 -2.84 10.75 1.65
C ASN A 16 -4.35 10.92 1.79
N GLY A 17 -4.99 9.92 2.36
CA GLY A 17 -6.38 9.97 2.78
C GLY A 17 -6.56 10.87 3.99
N THR A 18 -7.82 11.01 4.35
CA THR A 18 -8.34 11.79 5.47
C THR A 18 -8.91 10.84 6.51
N PRO A 19 -9.35 11.33 7.68
CA PRO A 19 -10.13 10.49 8.57
C PRO A 19 -11.49 10.13 7.92
N GLY A 20 -11.79 8.84 7.82
CA GLY A 20 -13.01 8.30 7.21
C GLY A 20 -12.69 7.39 6.02
N ASN A 21 -13.73 6.89 5.36
CA ASN A 21 -13.55 5.98 4.23
C ASN A 21 -13.17 6.75 2.96
N ASP A 22 -11.98 6.50 2.43
CA ASP A 22 -11.45 7.16 1.26
C ASP A 22 -11.34 6.23 0.04
N ILE A 23 -11.33 6.84 -1.14
CA ILE A 23 -11.02 6.17 -2.41
C ILE A 23 -9.82 6.86 -3.02
N LEU A 24 -8.67 6.18 -2.97
CA LEU A 24 -7.40 6.69 -3.47
C LEU A 24 -6.98 5.86 -4.68
N THR A 25 -6.68 6.54 -5.77
CA THR A 25 -6.23 5.90 -7.01
C THR A 25 -4.96 6.58 -7.48
N GLY A 26 -3.90 5.78 -7.65
CA GLY A 26 -2.63 6.17 -8.22
C GLY A 26 -2.73 6.48 -9.71
N THR A 27 -1.60 6.41 -10.39
CA THR A 27 -1.42 6.86 -11.77
C THR A 27 -0.61 5.86 -12.56
N ASP A 28 -1.06 5.55 -13.77
CA ASP A 28 -0.30 4.68 -14.67
C ASP A 28 1.01 5.33 -15.17
N PRO A 29 2.00 4.51 -15.58
CA PRO A 29 3.21 5.00 -16.21
C PRO A 29 2.88 5.76 -17.50
N GLY A 30 3.62 6.83 -17.76
CA GLY A 30 3.40 7.75 -18.89
C GLY A 30 2.46 8.91 -18.57
N ASN A 31 1.92 9.01 -17.35
CA ASN A 31 1.23 10.22 -16.89
C ASN A 31 2.22 11.42 -16.87
N PRO A 32 1.89 12.58 -17.47
CA PRO A 32 2.80 13.74 -17.50
C PRO A 32 3.26 14.26 -16.13
N GLY A 33 2.50 13.97 -15.06
CA GLY A 33 2.82 14.34 -13.68
C GLY A 33 3.50 13.25 -12.84
N ASN A 34 3.44 11.98 -13.29
CA ASN A 34 4.10 10.83 -12.69
C ASN A 34 4.47 9.85 -13.81
N PRO A 35 5.57 10.10 -14.54
CA PRO A 35 5.88 9.35 -15.74
C PRO A 35 6.25 7.89 -15.48
N ASP A 36 6.69 7.56 -14.26
CA ASP A 36 7.03 6.19 -13.88
C ASP A 36 5.85 5.44 -13.24
N GLY A 37 4.74 6.14 -12.94
CA GLY A 37 3.60 5.57 -12.24
C GLY A 37 3.93 5.10 -10.82
N ILE A 38 4.93 5.71 -10.17
CA ILE A 38 5.32 5.30 -8.81
C ILE A 38 4.52 6.12 -7.81
N ASP A 39 3.68 5.48 -7.01
CA ASP A 39 2.81 6.15 -6.05
C ASP A 39 3.08 5.67 -4.62
N ILE A 40 2.98 6.61 -3.67
CA ILE A 40 2.88 6.33 -2.23
C ILE A 40 1.44 6.64 -1.83
N ILE A 41 0.67 5.62 -1.46
CA ILE A 41 -0.74 5.76 -1.10
C ILE A 41 -0.93 5.40 0.37
N ASN A 42 -1.43 6.34 1.16
CA ASN A 42 -1.74 6.15 2.58
C ASN A 42 -3.24 6.38 2.80
N GLY A 43 -3.98 5.37 3.25
CA GLY A 43 -5.43 5.44 3.51
C GLY A 43 -5.73 6.24 4.77
N GLY A 44 -5.15 5.83 5.89
CA GLY A 44 -5.30 6.53 7.16
C GLY A 44 -6.25 5.79 8.09
N ASP A 45 -7.26 6.48 8.63
CA ASP A 45 -8.26 5.86 9.49
C ASP A 45 -9.55 5.69 8.70
N GLY A 46 -10.12 4.50 8.58
CA GLY A 46 -11.34 4.28 7.82
C GLY A 46 -11.30 2.95 7.08
N ASN A 47 -12.40 2.61 6.39
CA ASN A 47 -12.40 1.50 5.44
C ASN A 47 -12.13 2.05 4.06
N ASP A 48 -10.88 1.98 3.64
CA ASP A 48 -10.40 2.68 2.46
C ASP A 48 -10.31 1.76 1.25
N THR A 49 -10.39 2.34 0.05
CA THR A 49 -10.14 1.64 -1.22
C THR A 49 -8.95 2.28 -1.92
N LEU A 50 -7.82 1.58 -1.93
CA LEU A 50 -6.54 2.06 -2.45
C LEU A 50 -6.16 1.24 -3.68
N THR A 51 -5.83 1.92 -4.77
CA THR A 51 -5.39 1.27 -6.01
C THR A 51 -4.16 1.97 -6.58
N GLY A 52 -3.06 1.25 -6.78
CA GLY A 52 -1.81 1.76 -7.38
C GLY A 52 -1.89 1.96 -8.89
N LEU A 53 -2.61 1.05 -9.58
CA LEU A 53 -2.71 0.95 -11.04
C LEU A 53 -1.49 0.29 -11.67
N GLY A 54 -0.49 1.05 -12.06
CA GLY A 54 0.65 0.53 -12.79
C GLY A 54 1.91 1.28 -12.40
N GLY A 55 3.02 0.58 -12.29
CA GLY A 55 4.25 1.15 -11.75
C GLY A 55 4.69 0.36 -10.52
N ASN A 56 5.53 0.96 -9.67
CA ASN A 56 6.02 0.28 -8.47
C ASN A 56 5.53 1.04 -7.24
N ASP A 57 4.38 0.65 -6.73
CA ASP A 57 3.66 1.44 -5.75
C ASP A 57 3.99 1.02 -4.32
N THR A 58 3.87 1.96 -3.39
CA THR A 58 3.91 1.69 -1.95
C THR A 58 2.58 2.07 -1.33
N ILE A 59 1.82 1.08 -0.88
CA ILE A 59 0.46 1.28 -0.37
C ILE A 59 0.44 0.96 1.14
N SER A 60 -0.23 1.79 1.92
CA SER A 60 -0.49 1.60 3.35
C SER A 60 -1.97 1.85 3.58
N GLY A 61 -2.72 0.81 3.97
CA GLY A 61 -4.15 0.93 4.31
C GLY A 61 -4.35 1.81 5.53
N GLY A 62 -3.85 1.37 6.68
CA GLY A 62 -3.95 2.09 7.94
C GLY A 62 -4.90 1.36 8.87
N LEU A 63 -5.71 2.10 9.63
CA LEU A 63 -6.68 1.52 10.54
C LEU A 63 -8.02 1.30 9.84
N GLY A 64 -8.47 0.05 9.76
CA GLY A 64 -9.82 -0.28 9.32
C GLY A 64 -9.85 -1.58 8.54
N ALA A 65 -10.89 -1.76 7.73
CA ALA A 65 -10.97 -2.88 6.80
C ALA A 65 -10.84 -2.34 5.38
N ASP A 66 -9.63 -2.43 4.85
CA ASP A 66 -9.25 -1.78 3.60
C ASP A 66 -9.31 -2.72 2.39
N VAL A 67 -9.48 -2.12 1.21
CA VAL A 67 -9.38 -2.79 -0.09
C VAL A 67 -8.16 -2.24 -0.82
N LEU A 68 -7.11 -3.04 -0.86
CA LEU A 68 -5.79 -2.64 -1.35
C LEU A 68 -5.49 -3.39 -2.65
N ASN A 69 -5.14 -2.66 -3.70
CA ASN A 69 -4.75 -3.24 -4.97
C ASN A 69 -3.47 -2.56 -5.48
N GLY A 70 -2.34 -3.28 -5.54
CA GLY A 70 -1.12 -2.74 -6.13
C GLY A 70 -1.31 -2.50 -7.62
N GLY A 71 -1.74 -3.53 -8.33
CA GLY A 71 -2.04 -3.45 -9.75
C GLY A 71 -0.93 -4.13 -10.56
N ALA A 72 -0.40 -3.42 -11.55
CA ALA A 72 0.61 -3.95 -12.47
C ALA A 72 1.99 -3.36 -12.18
N GLY A 73 2.91 -4.21 -11.73
CA GLY A 73 4.30 -3.84 -11.57
C GLY A 73 4.89 -4.54 -10.36
N PHE A 74 5.76 -3.86 -9.62
CA PHE A 74 6.30 -4.40 -8.38
C PHE A 74 5.83 -3.55 -7.20
N ASP A 75 4.78 -4.02 -6.55
CA ASP A 75 4.06 -3.25 -5.54
C ASP A 75 4.40 -3.72 -4.13
N THR A 76 4.51 -2.75 -3.23
CA THR A 76 4.90 -2.95 -1.85
C THR A 76 3.79 -2.51 -0.91
N LEU A 77 3.30 -3.45 -0.12
CA LEU A 77 2.36 -3.17 0.96
C LEU A 77 3.13 -2.83 2.24
N SER A 78 2.90 -1.65 2.81
CA SER A 78 3.63 -1.15 3.96
C SER A 78 2.76 -1.09 5.22
N PHE A 79 3.25 -1.73 6.28
CA PHE A 79 2.73 -1.64 7.64
C PHE A 79 3.78 -1.06 8.60
N ALA A 80 4.75 -0.31 8.07
CA ALA A 80 5.87 0.22 8.85
C ALA A 80 5.43 1.13 10.01
N ASN A 81 4.27 1.79 9.87
CA ASN A 81 3.69 2.66 10.90
C ASN A 81 2.75 1.94 11.86
N ALA A 82 2.49 0.64 11.65
CA ALA A 82 1.54 -0.08 12.47
C ALA A 82 2.06 -0.23 13.90
N THR A 83 1.22 0.13 14.86
CA THR A 83 1.54 0.13 16.28
C THR A 83 1.44 -1.27 16.90
N GLY A 84 0.71 -2.18 16.25
CA GLY A 84 0.52 -3.57 16.64
C GLY A 84 1.31 -4.58 15.80
N GLY A 85 1.37 -5.82 16.27
CA GLY A 85 1.86 -6.95 15.47
C GLY A 85 0.91 -7.22 14.32
N VAL A 86 1.38 -6.99 13.09
CA VAL A 86 0.60 -7.20 11.88
C VAL A 86 0.90 -8.57 11.28
N TRP A 87 -0.16 -9.36 11.04
CA TRP A 87 -0.06 -10.66 10.36
C TRP A 87 -0.76 -10.58 9.02
N VAL A 88 0.00 -10.72 7.95
CA VAL A 88 -0.48 -10.57 6.58
C VAL A 88 -0.08 -11.78 5.76
N ASN A 89 -1.01 -12.25 4.93
CA ASN A 89 -0.72 -13.24 3.89
C ASN A 89 -0.95 -12.62 2.51
N ILE A 90 0.10 -12.59 1.68
CA ILE A 90 0.03 -12.10 0.30
C ILE A 90 -0.97 -12.98 -0.47
N ASN A 91 -2.01 -12.38 -1.06
CA ASN A 91 -3.17 -13.05 -1.70
C ASN A 91 -4.09 -13.85 -0.75
N GLY A 92 -3.88 -13.77 0.57
CA GLY A 92 -4.66 -14.53 1.56
C GLY A 92 -5.45 -13.67 2.55
N GLY A 93 -5.24 -12.34 2.54
CA GLY A 93 -5.83 -11.39 3.49
C GLY A 93 -4.94 -11.10 4.69
N ALA A 94 -5.29 -10.10 5.48
CA ALA A 94 -4.60 -9.77 6.72
C ALA A 94 -5.47 -9.93 7.97
N PHE A 95 -4.80 -10.32 9.05
CA PHE A 95 -5.42 -11.01 10.18
C PHE A 95 -4.96 -10.47 11.55
N GLY A 96 -4.13 -9.43 11.60
CA GLY A 96 -3.57 -8.94 12.86
C GLY A 96 -3.33 -7.43 12.87
N GLY A 97 -3.65 -6.80 14.00
CA GLY A 97 -3.43 -5.37 14.23
C GLY A 97 -4.32 -4.50 13.36
N GLU A 98 -3.70 -3.51 12.72
CA GLU A 98 -4.34 -2.52 11.85
C GLU A 98 -4.83 -3.15 10.55
N ALA A 99 -4.29 -4.32 10.18
CA ALA A 99 -4.61 -5.01 8.94
C ALA A 99 -5.81 -5.99 9.05
N VAL A 100 -6.59 -5.94 10.13
CA VAL A 100 -7.69 -6.88 10.36
C VAL A 100 -8.88 -6.52 9.47
N GLY A 101 -9.19 -7.41 8.53
CA GLY A 101 -10.29 -7.20 7.58
C GLY A 101 -9.83 -6.65 6.23
N ASP A 102 -8.54 -6.37 6.09
CA ASP A 102 -7.98 -5.93 4.83
C ASP A 102 -8.00 -7.03 3.78
N THR A 103 -8.35 -6.61 2.58
CA THR A 103 -8.22 -7.38 1.35
C THR A 103 -7.12 -6.77 0.51
N MET A 104 -6.23 -7.61 -0.02
CA MET A 104 -5.07 -7.14 -0.76
C MET A 104 -4.78 -8.03 -1.96
N THR A 105 -4.54 -7.40 -3.11
CA THR A 105 -4.24 -8.08 -4.39
C THR A 105 -3.13 -7.37 -5.14
N GLY A 106 -2.36 -8.14 -5.93
CA GLY A 106 -1.30 -7.57 -6.77
C GLY A 106 -0.18 -6.91 -5.97
N PHE A 107 0.30 -7.57 -4.92
CA PHE A 107 1.48 -7.12 -4.15
C PHE A 107 2.54 -8.21 -4.16
N GLU A 108 3.79 -7.82 -4.41
CA GLU A 108 4.94 -8.71 -4.46
C GLU A 108 5.81 -8.58 -3.21
N ALA A 109 5.72 -7.46 -2.50
CA ALA A 109 6.50 -7.17 -1.31
C ALA A 109 5.63 -6.67 -0.15
N ILE A 110 6.08 -6.98 1.07
CA ILE A 110 5.51 -6.44 2.31
C ILE A 110 6.62 -5.85 3.16
N ILE A 111 6.42 -4.62 3.62
CA ILE A 111 7.19 -4.01 4.72
C ILE A 111 6.38 -4.23 6.00
N GLY A 112 6.90 -5.09 6.89
CA GLY A 112 6.25 -5.41 8.17
C GLY A 112 6.33 -4.29 9.20
N SER A 113 5.54 -4.40 10.27
CA SER A 113 5.61 -3.48 11.40
C SER A 113 6.86 -3.75 12.27
N PRO A 114 7.40 -2.75 12.98
CA PRO A 114 8.58 -2.92 13.84
C PRO A 114 8.36 -3.91 14.99
N THR A 115 7.11 -4.26 15.29
CA THR A 115 6.71 -5.26 16.30
C THR A 115 6.18 -6.56 15.70
N ALA A 116 6.03 -6.66 14.37
CA ALA A 116 5.57 -7.87 13.70
C ALA A 116 6.70 -8.89 13.58
N THR A 117 6.54 -10.03 14.26
CA THR A 117 7.29 -11.24 13.92
C THR A 117 6.73 -11.79 12.62
N SER A 118 7.43 -11.60 11.51
CA SER A 118 7.13 -12.29 10.26
C SER A 118 7.26 -13.80 10.48
N SER A 119 6.14 -14.52 10.41
CA SER A 119 6.19 -15.97 10.24
C SER A 119 5.29 -16.35 9.09
N THR A 120 5.92 -16.76 7.99
CA THR A 120 5.32 -17.57 6.91
C THR A 120 4.86 -18.96 7.42
N ALA A 121 4.61 -19.11 8.72
CA ALA A 121 4.21 -20.34 9.37
C ALA A 121 2.93 -20.08 10.15
N ALA A 122 1.94 -20.93 9.90
CA ALA A 122 0.68 -20.99 10.64
C ALA A 122 0.92 -20.91 12.16
N PRO A 123 0.01 -20.28 12.93
CA PRO A 123 0.11 -20.28 14.38
C PRO A 123 0.22 -21.73 14.88
N PRO A 124 1.09 -22.04 15.87
CA PRO A 124 1.14 -23.38 16.43
C PRO A 124 -0.26 -23.71 16.97
N ALA A 125 -0.81 -24.84 16.51
CA ALA A 125 -2.07 -25.36 17.03
C ALA A 125 -1.98 -25.41 18.56
N ARG A 126 -2.87 -24.66 19.22
CA ARG A 126 -2.99 -24.69 20.67
C ARG A 126 -3.51 -26.09 21.08
N PRO A 127 -2.91 -26.77 22.06
CA PRO A 127 -3.31 -28.10 22.49
C PRO A 127 -4.72 -28.14 23.10
#